data_AF-A0A2D6QBS2-F1
#
_entry.id   AF-A0A2D6QBS2-F1
#
_cell.length_a   1.000
_cell.length_b   1.000
_cell.length_c   1.000
_cell.angle_alpha   90.00
_cell.angle_beta   90.00
_cell.angle_gamma   90.00
#
_symmetry.space_group_name_H-M   'P 1'
#
loop_
_entity.id
_entity.type
_entity.pdbx_description
1 polymer ?
#
loop_
_entity_poly.entity_id
_entity_poly.type
_entity_poly.pdbx_seq_one_letter_code
_entity_poly.pdbx_strand_id
1 'polypeptide(L)'
;MEPLLNDPVTETLRRWSRQTTPDELKERGVSNLRSVSLTRVSMLIEKAVNRALLARTLHSGGDEDEESAQFDSVSVTARKEFMAMATSDVPVEDEVSDVQEHAVSALDQLKAELAGRQREVAEQERALRSVGGLAKDADEELATKLRTLFVSWGGKADSPSALEREVIELAVQELRRERGNSERERLRHHQDEISVLERRIGKLTKLLSETEGDLARAQRVGAPVNGIASEYDCVQGLSEDDEFHEKKSELMTAIFEANMEMREAAG
;
A
#
# COMPACT_ATOMS: atom_id res chain seq x y z
N MET A 1 -10.41 -8.19 -35.75
CA MET A 1 -9.39 -7.23 -35.33
C MET A 1 -8.78 -7.79 -34.06
N GLU A 2 -7.50 -8.17 -34.10
CA GLU A 2 -6.79 -8.84 -33.00
C GLU A 2 -6.68 -7.91 -31.77
N PRO A 3 -6.94 -8.39 -30.53
CA PRO A 3 -6.85 -7.56 -29.35
C PRO A 3 -5.39 -7.31 -28.98
N LEU A 4 -5.06 -6.04 -28.69
CA LEU A 4 -3.72 -5.58 -28.33
C LEU A 4 -3.25 -6.24 -27.02
N LEU A 5 -2.47 -7.30 -27.20
CA LEU A 5 -1.79 -8.16 -26.23
C LEU A 5 -0.59 -7.49 -25.51
N ASN A 6 -0.66 -6.20 -25.24
CA ASN A 6 0.47 -5.44 -24.68
C ASN A 6 0.28 -5.16 -23.19
N ASP A 7 0.04 -6.20 -22.40
CA ASP A 7 0.39 -6.17 -20.97
C ASP A 7 1.86 -6.64 -20.85
N PRO A 8 2.79 -5.80 -20.34
CA PRO A 8 4.20 -6.17 -20.21
C PRO A 8 4.42 -7.48 -19.42
N VAL A 9 3.52 -7.82 -18.50
CA VAL A 9 3.56 -9.09 -17.77
C VAL A 9 3.16 -10.25 -18.69
N THR A 10 2.10 -10.11 -19.49
CA THR A 10 1.75 -11.14 -20.49
C THR A 10 2.81 -11.33 -21.57
N GLU A 11 3.48 -10.25 -22.01
CA GLU A 11 4.53 -10.32 -23.03
C GLU A 11 5.79 -11.00 -22.48
N THR A 12 6.19 -10.66 -21.26
CA THR A 12 7.30 -11.34 -20.57
C THR A 12 6.97 -12.81 -20.27
N LEU A 13 5.74 -13.12 -19.86
CA LEU A 13 5.26 -14.50 -19.70
C LEU A 13 5.32 -15.27 -21.02
N ARG A 14 4.85 -14.71 -22.13
CA ARG A 14 4.94 -15.36 -23.45
C ARG A 14 6.37 -15.63 -23.85
N ARG A 15 7.26 -14.65 -23.65
CA ARG A 15 8.70 -14.76 -23.96
C ARG A 15 9.41 -15.85 -23.14
N TRP A 16 8.98 -16.05 -21.89
CA TRP A 16 9.62 -17.01 -20.97
C TRP A 16 8.89 -18.35 -20.90
N SER A 17 7.68 -18.44 -21.45
CA SER A 17 6.95 -19.70 -21.55
C SER A 17 7.66 -20.64 -22.52
N ARG A 18 7.99 -21.85 -22.06
CA ARG A 18 8.49 -22.90 -22.95
C ARG A 18 7.30 -23.49 -23.68
N GLN A 19 7.25 -23.31 -24.99
CA GLN A 19 6.29 -24.01 -25.84
C GLN A 19 6.61 -25.51 -25.73
N THR A 20 5.80 -26.24 -24.97
CA THR A 20 5.89 -27.70 -24.81
C THR A 20 4.58 -28.27 -25.31
N THR A 21 4.66 -29.32 -26.11
CA THR A 21 3.46 -29.96 -26.65
C THR A 21 2.82 -30.90 -25.61
N PRO A 22 1.50 -31.16 -25.69
CA PRO A 22 0.83 -32.10 -24.79
C PRO A 22 1.47 -33.50 -24.80
N ASP A 23 2.00 -33.94 -25.93
CA ASP A 23 2.64 -35.25 -26.09
C ASP A 23 3.98 -35.32 -25.33
N GLU A 24 4.80 -34.26 -25.37
CA GLU A 24 6.04 -34.16 -24.60
C GLU A 24 5.78 -34.10 -23.07
N LEU A 25 4.65 -33.53 -22.65
CA LEU A 25 4.23 -33.52 -21.25
C LEU A 25 3.78 -34.91 -20.78
N LYS A 26 3.11 -35.65 -21.65
CA LYS A 26 2.67 -37.04 -21.41
C LYS A 26 3.87 -37.99 -21.31
N GLU A 27 4.88 -37.81 -22.15
CA GLU A 27 6.14 -38.58 -22.11
C GLU A 27 6.94 -38.31 -20.82
N ARG A 28 6.78 -37.10 -20.23
CA ARG A 28 7.32 -36.74 -18.91
C ARG A 28 6.48 -37.22 -17.73
N GLY A 29 5.43 -38.00 -17.95
CA GLY A 29 4.59 -38.58 -16.90
C GLY A 29 3.57 -37.62 -16.29
N VAL A 30 3.28 -36.49 -16.94
CA VAL A 30 2.22 -35.57 -16.50
C VAL A 30 0.88 -36.07 -17.02
N SER A 31 0.02 -36.59 -16.14
CA SER A 31 -1.27 -37.18 -16.49
C SER A 31 -2.45 -36.20 -16.42
N ASN A 32 -2.32 -35.13 -15.63
CA ASN A 32 -3.37 -34.12 -15.44
C ASN A 32 -2.84 -32.74 -15.77
N LEU A 33 -3.51 -32.05 -16.71
CA LEU A 33 -3.19 -30.67 -17.10
C LEU A 33 -4.34 -29.77 -16.65
N ARG A 34 -4.04 -28.81 -15.77
CA ARG A 34 -4.97 -27.72 -15.44
C ARG A 34 -4.70 -26.61 -16.45
N SER A 35 -5.61 -26.40 -17.40
CA SER A 35 -5.50 -25.29 -18.36
C SER A 35 -5.81 -23.97 -17.66
N VAL A 36 -4.82 -23.10 -17.57
CA VAL A 36 -4.97 -21.74 -17.02
C VAL A 36 -4.70 -20.76 -18.16
N SER A 37 -5.60 -19.79 -18.37
CA SER A 37 -5.38 -18.76 -19.38
C SER A 37 -4.17 -17.89 -19.00
N LEU A 38 -3.41 -17.44 -20.00
CA LEU A 38 -2.25 -16.59 -19.79
C LEU A 38 -2.63 -15.27 -19.08
N THR A 39 -3.82 -14.76 -19.37
CA THR A 39 -4.43 -13.60 -18.70
C THR A 39 -4.64 -13.86 -17.20
N ARG A 40 -5.11 -15.06 -16.82
CA ARG A 40 -5.30 -15.43 -15.41
C ARG A 40 -3.97 -15.55 -14.66
N VAL A 41 -2.93 -16.08 -15.31
CA VAL A 41 -1.58 -16.12 -14.71
C VAL A 41 -1.02 -14.72 -14.52
N SER A 42 -1.21 -13.81 -15.50
CA SER A 42 -0.78 -12.41 -15.40
C SER A 42 -1.39 -11.72 -14.17
N MET A 43 -2.72 -11.80 -14.04
CA MET A 43 -3.45 -11.22 -12.90
C MET A 43 -2.99 -11.78 -11.56
N LEU A 44 -2.73 -13.09 -11.47
CA LEU A 44 -2.23 -13.71 -10.24
C LEU A 44 -0.84 -13.22 -9.86
N ILE A 45 0.04 -13.01 -10.85
CA ILE A 45 1.40 -12.49 -10.62
C ILE A 45 1.32 -11.04 -10.12
N GLU A 46 0.56 -10.18 -10.80
CA GLU A 46 0.37 -8.79 -10.39
C GLU A 46 -0.19 -8.69 -8.97
N LYS A 47 -1.22 -9.49 -8.65
CA LYS A 47 -1.83 -9.54 -7.32
C LYS A 47 -0.85 -10.00 -6.24
N ALA A 48 -0.07 -11.02 -6.51
CA ALA A 48 0.92 -11.53 -5.57
C ALA A 48 2.04 -10.52 -5.30
N VAL A 49 2.47 -9.80 -6.33
CA VAL A 49 3.44 -8.70 -6.20
C VAL A 49 2.84 -7.54 -5.39
N ASN A 50 1.62 -7.12 -5.71
CA ASN A 50 0.94 -6.04 -4.99
C ASN A 50 0.73 -6.38 -3.51
N ARG A 51 0.34 -7.62 -3.19
CA ARG A 51 0.21 -8.09 -1.81
C ARG A 51 1.55 -8.11 -1.07
N ALA A 52 2.62 -8.55 -1.73
CA ALA A 52 3.96 -8.51 -1.15
C ALA A 52 4.44 -7.07 -0.88
N LEU A 53 4.14 -6.13 -1.79
CA LEU A 53 4.47 -4.71 -1.63
C LEU A 53 3.64 -4.04 -0.52
N LEU A 54 2.35 -4.36 -0.40
CA LEU A 54 1.49 -3.88 0.68
C LEU A 54 1.92 -4.44 2.04
N ALA A 55 2.14 -5.75 2.13
CA ALA A 55 2.66 -6.36 3.36
C ALA A 55 3.99 -5.70 3.75
N ARG A 56 4.89 -5.45 2.79
CA ARG A 56 6.16 -4.74 3.06
C ARG A 56 5.96 -3.31 3.57
N THR A 57 5.10 -2.52 2.94
CA THR A 57 4.85 -1.13 3.36
C THR A 57 4.11 -1.04 4.69
N LEU A 58 3.41 -2.11 5.08
CA LEU A 58 2.77 -2.21 6.38
C LEU A 58 3.72 -2.69 7.50
N HIS A 59 4.72 -3.52 7.18
CA HIS A 59 5.62 -4.12 8.18
C HIS A 59 7.01 -3.47 8.26
N SER A 60 7.43 -2.68 7.28
CA SER A 60 8.66 -1.87 7.34
C SER A 60 8.44 -0.64 8.22
N GLY A 61 8.46 -0.86 9.53
CA GLY A 61 8.63 0.18 10.53
C GLY A 61 10.10 0.21 10.95
N GLY A 62 10.87 1.14 10.38
CA GLY A 62 12.26 1.37 10.78
C GLY A 62 13.29 0.90 9.75
N ASP A 63 14.30 1.73 9.59
CA ASP A 63 15.58 1.54 8.90
C ASP A 63 15.61 1.69 7.37
N GLU A 64 16.34 2.75 6.97
CA GLU A 64 16.54 3.23 5.60
C GLU A 64 17.76 2.54 4.91
N ASP A 65 18.38 1.52 5.50
CA ASP A 65 19.69 0.98 5.07
C ASP A 65 19.69 -0.46 4.51
N GLU A 66 18.58 -0.95 3.94
CA GLU A 66 18.50 -2.34 3.41
C GLU A 66 18.17 -2.44 1.91
N GLU A 67 18.76 -1.61 1.04
CA GLU A 67 18.49 -1.68 -0.41
C GLU A 67 18.96 -2.98 -1.10
N SER A 68 19.91 -3.71 -0.51
CA SER A 68 20.53 -4.89 -1.16
C SER A 68 19.91 -6.24 -0.74
N ALA A 69 19.34 -6.35 0.46
CA ALA A 69 18.55 -7.53 0.89
C ALA A 69 17.07 -7.45 0.48
N GLN A 70 16.67 -6.31 -0.11
CA GLN A 70 15.29 -5.87 -0.34
C GLN A 70 14.53 -6.56 -1.49
N PHE A 71 15.22 -7.07 -2.50
CA PHE A 71 14.60 -7.70 -3.67
C PHE A 71 14.28 -9.19 -3.46
N ASP A 72 15.12 -9.89 -2.69
CA ASP A 72 14.92 -11.29 -2.37
C ASP A 72 13.71 -11.49 -1.45
N SER A 73 13.43 -10.56 -0.53
CA SER A 73 12.26 -10.69 0.35
C SER A 73 10.93 -10.47 -0.39
N VAL A 74 10.85 -9.49 -1.30
CA VAL A 74 9.62 -9.20 -2.07
C VAL A 74 9.34 -10.33 -3.05
N SER A 75 10.36 -10.81 -3.77
CA SER A 75 10.18 -11.91 -4.72
C SER A 75 9.80 -13.22 -4.03
N VAL A 76 10.39 -13.53 -2.88
CA VAL A 76 10.02 -14.72 -2.07
C VAL A 76 8.60 -14.59 -1.53
N THR A 77 8.21 -13.42 -1.04
CA THR A 77 6.86 -13.17 -0.52
C THR A 77 5.83 -13.22 -1.64
N ALA A 78 6.10 -12.56 -2.78
CA ALA A 78 5.23 -12.61 -3.96
C ALA A 78 5.10 -14.03 -4.48
N ARG A 79 6.17 -14.82 -4.51
CA ARG A 79 6.09 -16.24 -4.89
C ARG A 79 5.21 -17.04 -3.93
N LYS A 80 5.32 -16.83 -2.62
CA LYS A 80 4.49 -17.50 -1.63
C LYS A 80 3.00 -17.16 -1.80
N GLU A 81 2.70 -15.88 -1.99
CA GLU A 81 1.34 -15.39 -2.21
C GLU A 81 0.76 -15.91 -3.54
N PHE A 82 1.56 -15.90 -4.61
CA PHE A 82 1.16 -16.47 -5.90
C PHE A 82 0.80 -17.95 -5.78
N MET A 83 1.64 -18.73 -5.10
CA MET A 83 1.39 -20.17 -4.92
C MET A 83 0.13 -20.41 -4.09
N ALA A 84 -0.10 -19.63 -3.03
CA ALA A 84 -1.31 -19.71 -2.22
C ALA A 84 -2.58 -19.44 -3.07
N MET A 85 -2.56 -18.38 -3.88
CA MET A 85 -3.68 -18.03 -4.78
C MET A 85 -3.86 -19.02 -5.93
N ALA A 86 -2.78 -19.59 -6.47
CA ALA A 86 -2.85 -20.58 -7.54
C ALA A 86 -3.43 -21.93 -7.08
N THR A 87 -3.30 -22.25 -5.79
CA THR A 87 -3.90 -23.44 -5.17
C THR A 87 -5.31 -23.21 -4.63
N SER A 88 -5.71 -21.95 -4.46
CA SER A 88 -7.04 -21.54 -4.02
C SER A 88 -8.06 -21.71 -5.17
N ASP A 89 -9.21 -22.33 -4.88
CA ASP A 89 -10.36 -22.40 -5.81
C ASP A 89 -11.30 -21.19 -5.67
N VAL A 90 -10.92 -20.19 -4.86
CA VAL A 90 -11.70 -18.95 -4.64
C VAL A 90 -11.66 -18.09 -5.91
N PRO A 91 -12.79 -17.48 -6.32
CA PRO A 91 -12.80 -16.50 -7.40
C PRO A 91 -11.81 -15.38 -7.13
N VAL A 92 -10.98 -15.06 -8.12
CA VAL A 92 -9.90 -14.07 -7.98
C VAL A 92 -10.45 -12.67 -7.64
N GLU A 93 -11.69 -12.39 -8.03
CA GLU A 93 -12.40 -11.11 -7.84
C GLU A 93 -12.72 -10.83 -6.36
N ASP A 94 -13.20 -11.81 -5.59
CA ASP A 94 -13.54 -11.63 -4.17
C ASP A 94 -12.31 -11.30 -3.33
N GLU A 95 -11.20 -12.00 -3.57
CA GLU A 95 -9.95 -11.77 -2.84
C GLU A 95 -9.26 -10.43 -3.19
N VAL A 96 -9.65 -9.74 -4.29
CA VAL A 96 -9.11 -8.40 -4.61
C VAL A 96 -9.83 -7.31 -3.83
N SER A 97 -11.14 -7.45 -3.64
CA SER A 97 -11.93 -6.56 -2.76
C SER A 97 -11.35 -6.60 -1.34
N ASP A 98 -11.11 -7.79 -0.80
CA ASP A 98 -10.60 -7.97 0.57
C ASP A 98 -9.24 -7.27 0.79
N VAL A 99 -8.30 -7.42 -0.14
CA VAL A 99 -6.95 -6.81 -0.01
C VAL A 99 -7.03 -5.29 -0.09
N GLN A 100 -7.88 -4.75 -0.97
CA GLN A 100 -8.07 -3.32 -1.12
C GLN A 100 -8.74 -2.73 0.12
N GLU A 101 -9.79 -3.39 0.64
CA GLU A 101 -10.45 -3.00 1.89
C GLU A 101 -9.48 -2.99 3.08
N HIS A 102 -8.63 -4.01 3.20
CA HIS A 102 -7.60 -4.05 4.23
C HIS A 102 -6.58 -2.92 4.10
N ALA A 103 -6.13 -2.61 2.88
CA ALA A 103 -5.16 -1.55 2.64
C ALA A 103 -5.76 -0.15 2.88
N VAL A 104 -7.02 0.08 2.50
CA VAL A 104 -7.77 1.31 2.79
C VAL A 104 -7.96 1.47 4.30
N SER A 105 -8.38 0.41 5.00
CA SER A 105 -8.53 0.42 6.45
C SER A 105 -7.20 0.74 7.16
N ALA A 106 -6.09 0.14 6.72
CA ALA A 106 -4.77 0.43 7.28
C ALA A 106 -4.33 1.88 7.01
N LEU A 107 -4.65 2.42 5.84
CA LEU A 107 -4.37 3.81 5.50
C LEU A 107 -5.17 4.77 6.39
N ASP A 108 -6.44 4.48 6.64
CA ASP A 108 -7.28 5.28 7.54
C ASP A 108 -6.78 5.23 8.99
N GLN A 109 -6.33 4.06 9.46
CA GLN A 109 -5.68 3.92 10.77
C GLN A 109 -4.42 4.78 10.87
N LEU A 110 -3.53 4.73 9.86
CA LEU A 110 -2.31 5.54 9.85
C LEU A 110 -2.61 7.05 9.78
N LYS A 111 -3.64 7.45 9.03
CA LYS A 111 -4.09 8.86 9.01
C LYS A 111 -4.64 9.29 10.37
N ALA A 112 -5.40 8.44 11.03
CA ALA A 112 -5.93 8.73 12.36
C ALA A 112 -4.79 8.85 13.39
N GLU A 113 -3.79 7.96 13.31
CA GLU A 113 -2.57 7.99 14.12
C GLU A 113 -1.78 9.28 13.87
N LEU A 114 -1.52 9.63 12.61
CA LEU A 114 -0.86 10.88 12.22
C LEU A 114 -1.58 12.11 12.79
N ALA A 115 -2.91 12.16 12.62
CA ALA A 115 -3.71 13.27 13.11
C ALA A 115 -3.73 13.34 14.65
N GLY A 116 -3.64 12.20 15.34
CA GLY A 116 -3.46 12.10 16.77
C GLY A 116 -2.10 12.67 17.20
N ARG A 117 -1.02 12.21 16.57
CA ARG A 117 0.35 12.65 16.86
C ARG A 117 0.56 14.14 16.60
N GLN A 118 0.02 14.66 15.49
CA GLN A 118 0.04 16.09 15.18
C GLN A 118 -0.71 16.92 16.23
N ARG A 119 -1.84 16.41 16.77
CA ARG A 119 -2.56 17.05 17.86
C ARG A 119 -1.74 17.06 19.15
N GLU A 120 -1.12 15.93 19.52
CA GLU A 120 -0.25 15.84 20.69
C GLU A 120 0.92 16.82 20.62
N VAL A 121 1.61 16.88 19.48
CA VAL A 121 2.71 17.84 19.28
C VAL A 121 2.19 19.27 19.34
N ALA A 122 1.06 19.58 18.72
CA ALA A 122 0.49 20.92 18.78
C ALA A 122 0.06 21.31 20.21
N GLU A 123 -0.45 20.37 21.01
CA GLU A 123 -0.78 20.58 22.41
C GLU A 123 0.48 20.76 23.27
N GLN A 124 1.51 19.95 23.06
CA GLN A 124 2.80 20.09 23.74
C GLN A 124 3.48 21.41 23.38
N GLU A 125 3.48 21.82 22.11
CA GLU A 125 4.01 23.12 21.70
C GLU A 125 3.24 24.28 22.32
N ARG A 126 1.90 24.18 22.37
CA ARG A 126 1.07 25.18 23.07
C ARG A 126 1.36 25.19 24.57
N ALA A 127 1.53 24.03 25.18
CA ALA A 127 1.92 23.89 26.58
C ALA A 127 3.29 24.53 26.80
N LEU A 128 4.30 24.26 25.98
CA LEU A 128 5.62 24.88 26.09
C LEU A 128 5.57 26.41 25.96
N ARG A 129 4.73 26.93 25.06
CA ARG A 129 4.52 28.38 24.90
C ARG A 129 3.80 29.00 26.11
N SER A 130 2.91 28.27 26.78
CA SER A 130 2.18 28.75 27.97
C SER A 130 2.90 28.49 29.30
N VAL A 131 3.77 27.47 29.35
CA VAL A 131 4.60 27.03 30.50
C VAL A 131 5.70 28.04 30.86
N GLY A 132 5.85 29.12 30.11
CA GLY A 132 6.65 30.27 30.56
C GLY A 132 6.26 30.80 31.95
N GLY A 133 5.06 30.46 32.47
CA GLY A 133 4.66 30.62 33.88
C GLY A 133 5.14 29.49 34.80
N LEU A 134 4.80 28.23 34.51
CA LEU A 134 5.16 27.07 35.34
C LEU A 134 6.69 26.84 35.46
N ALA A 135 7.45 27.18 34.41
CA ALA A 135 8.90 27.15 34.46
C ALA A 135 9.46 28.18 35.46
N LYS A 136 8.82 29.34 35.61
CA LYS A 136 9.23 30.36 36.60
C LYS A 136 9.02 29.88 38.02
N ASP A 137 7.89 29.21 38.29
CA ASP A 137 7.61 28.66 39.62
C ASP A 137 8.66 27.63 40.02
N ALA A 138 9.04 26.74 39.10
CA ALA A 138 10.07 25.74 39.33
C ALA A 138 11.48 26.34 39.46
N ASP A 139 11.76 27.44 38.76
CA ASP A 139 13.01 28.18 38.87
C ASP A 139 13.12 28.92 40.22
N GLU A 140 12.03 29.53 40.68
CA GLU A 140 11.93 30.18 41.98
C GLU A 140 12.03 29.17 43.13
N GLU A 141 11.44 27.98 42.97
CA GLU A 141 11.56 26.90 43.93
C GLU A 141 13.01 26.42 44.07
N LEU A 142 13.72 26.21 42.95
CA LEU A 142 15.15 25.85 42.98
C LEU A 142 15.97 26.97 43.62
N ALA A 143 15.75 28.22 43.22
CA ALA A 143 16.46 29.35 43.79
C ALA A 143 16.24 29.45 45.31
N THR A 144 15.02 29.17 45.79
CA THR A 144 14.70 29.16 47.22
C THR A 144 15.41 28.03 47.94
N LYS A 145 15.39 26.81 47.39
CA LYS A 145 16.13 25.65 47.94
C LYS A 145 17.63 25.91 48.04
N LEU A 146 18.23 26.50 47.01
CA LEU A 146 19.64 26.87 47.00
C LEU A 146 19.96 27.93 48.07
N ARG A 147 19.12 28.96 48.23
CA ARG A 147 19.27 29.93 49.33
C ARG A 147 19.21 29.27 50.70
N THR A 148 18.25 28.36 50.93
CA THR A 148 18.14 27.63 52.20
C THR A 148 19.39 26.78 52.47
N LEU A 149 19.94 26.13 51.44
CA LEU A 149 21.20 25.38 51.55
C LEU A 149 22.37 26.30 51.91
N PHE A 150 22.52 27.45 51.25
CA PHE A 150 23.57 28.40 51.58
C PHE A 150 23.46 28.92 53.01
N VAL A 151 22.24 29.21 53.49
CA VAL A 151 22.00 29.58 54.89
C VAL A 151 22.41 28.45 55.85
N SER A 152 22.11 27.20 55.52
CA SER A 152 22.51 26.04 56.35
C SER A 152 24.03 25.87 56.49
N TRP A 153 24.80 26.36 55.52
CA TRP A 153 26.27 26.29 55.49
C TRP A 153 26.96 27.54 56.06
N GLY A 154 26.21 28.43 56.72
CA GLY A 154 26.73 29.63 57.36
C GLY A 154 26.59 30.91 56.53
N GLY A 155 25.83 30.85 55.42
CA GLY A 155 25.41 32.03 54.67
C GLY A 155 24.45 32.92 55.46
N LYS A 156 24.41 34.22 55.14
CA LYS A 156 23.51 35.17 55.79
C LYS A 156 22.12 35.12 55.16
N ALA A 157 21.11 34.84 55.97
CA ALA A 157 19.72 34.73 55.51
C ALA A 157 19.19 36.02 54.83
N ASP A 158 19.59 37.19 55.33
CA ASP A 158 19.04 38.47 54.88
C ASP A 158 19.79 39.09 53.69
N SER A 159 20.99 38.60 53.36
CA SER A 159 21.79 39.14 52.26
C SER A 159 22.75 38.08 51.70
N PRO A 160 22.34 37.35 50.64
CA PRO A 160 23.23 36.41 50.00
C PRO A 160 24.47 37.14 49.47
N SER A 161 25.63 36.51 49.63
CA SER A 161 26.89 37.04 49.10
C SER A 161 26.82 37.20 47.57
N ALA A 162 27.71 38.02 47.00
CA ALA A 162 27.76 38.20 45.55
C ALA A 162 27.96 36.85 44.83
N LEU A 163 28.82 35.99 45.40
CA LEU A 163 29.08 34.64 44.89
C LEU A 163 27.85 33.74 44.97
N GLU A 164 27.11 33.74 46.10
CA GLU A 164 25.89 32.94 46.24
C GLU A 164 24.83 33.33 45.20
N ARG A 165 24.67 34.62 44.92
CA ARG A 165 23.74 35.10 43.88
C ARG A 165 24.16 34.62 42.50
N GLU A 166 25.44 34.74 42.18
CA GLU A 166 26.00 34.30 40.90
C GLU A 166 25.84 32.79 40.70
N VAL A 167 26.07 31.99 41.74
CA VAL A 167 25.88 30.53 41.69
C VAL A 167 24.41 30.16 41.51
N ILE A 168 23.49 30.83 42.22
CA ILE A 168 22.04 30.61 42.04
C ILE A 168 21.61 30.96 40.62
N GLU A 169 22.07 32.11 40.11
CA GLU A 169 21.75 32.55 38.75
C GLU A 169 22.27 31.57 37.70
N LEU A 170 23.53 31.14 37.81
CA LEU A 170 24.14 30.15 36.92
C LEU A 170 23.39 28.81 36.96
N ALA A 171 23.04 28.33 38.15
CA ALA A 171 22.33 27.06 38.32
C ALA A 171 20.92 27.10 37.69
N VAL A 172 20.18 28.20 37.90
CA VAL A 172 18.87 28.40 37.27
C VAL A 172 19.00 28.52 35.76
N GLN A 173 20.03 29.23 35.27
CA GLN A 173 20.28 29.38 33.84
C GLN A 173 20.60 28.05 33.16
N GLU A 174 21.46 27.22 33.76
CA GLU A 174 21.79 25.91 33.21
C GLU A 174 20.59 24.96 33.24
N LEU A 175 19.77 24.99 34.30
CA LEU A 175 18.54 24.20 34.33
C LEU A 175 17.56 24.63 33.22
N ARG A 176 17.41 25.94 32.98
CA ARG A 176 16.60 26.46 31.86
C ARG A 176 17.13 25.97 30.52
N ARG A 177 18.45 25.95 30.37
CA ARG A 177 19.12 25.47 29.15
C ARG A 177 18.89 23.99 28.95
N GLU A 178 19.07 23.17 29.98
CA GLU A 178 18.87 21.73 29.94
C GLU A 178 17.41 21.38 29.64
N ARG A 179 16.44 21.99 30.35
CA ARG A 179 15.01 21.83 30.05
C ARG A 179 14.70 22.22 28.61
N GLY A 180 15.19 23.37 28.16
CA GLY A 180 14.99 23.81 26.78
C GLY A 180 15.60 22.87 25.74
N ASN A 181 16.72 22.23 26.04
CA ASN A 181 17.33 21.22 25.17
C ASN A 181 16.50 19.92 25.16
N SER A 182 16.13 19.41 26.33
CA SER A 182 15.32 18.18 26.45
C SER A 182 13.98 18.32 25.74
N GLU A 183 13.32 19.48 25.82
CA GLU A 183 12.05 19.71 25.15
C GLU A 183 12.22 19.81 23.62
N ARG A 184 13.31 20.45 23.14
CA ARG A 184 13.62 20.47 21.71
C ARG A 184 13.94 19.08 21.17
N GLU A 185 14.61 18.25 21.95
CA GLU A 185 14.92 16.87 21.57
C GLU A 185 13.65 16.01 21.50
N ARG A 186 12.74 16.14 22.46
CA ARG A 186 11.41 15.51 22.41
C ARG A 186 10.60 15.94 21.19
N LEU A 187 10.57 17.24 20.90
CA LEU A 187 9.89 17.76 19.71
C LEU A 187 10.49 17.21 18.41
N ARG A 188 11.83 17.13 18.32
CA ARG A 188 12.51 16.53 17.17
C ARG A 188 12.13 15.07 17.00
N HIS A 189 12.16 14.29 18.08
CA HIS A 189 11.76 12.88 18.03
C HIS A 189 10.32 12.71 17.50
N HIS A 190 9.38 13.54 17.98
CA HIS A 190 8.01 13.50 17.47
C HIS A 190 7.88 13.96 16.00
N GLN A 191 8.68 14.93 15.57
CA GLN A 191 8.73 15.35 14.16
C GLN A 191 9.28 14.24 13.26
N ASP A 192 10.27 13.49 13.73
CA ASP A 192 10.83 12.35 13.01
C ASP A 192 9.78 11.23 12.86
N GLU A 193 9.07 10.90 13.93
CA GLU A 193 7.95 9.94 13.90
C GLU A 193 6.84 10.37 12.92
N ILE A 194 6.44 11.65 12.96
CA ILE A 194 5.45 12.21 12.02
C ILE A 194 5.96 12.05 10.59
N SER A 195 7.23 12.38 10.33
CA SER A 195 7.83 12.25 9.00
C SER A 195 7.80 10.81 8.48
N VAL A 196 8.07 9.83 9.35
CA VAL A 196 7.98 8.41 9.00
C VAL A 196 6.54 8.01 8.64
N LEU A 197 5.55 8.43 9.44
CA LEU A 197 4.14 8.17 9.18
C LEU A 197 3.68 8.80 7.86
N GLU A 198 4.04 10.06 7.60
CA GLU A 198 3.72 10.76 6.35
C GLU A 198 4.32 10.06 5.13
N ARG A 199 5.60 9.65 5.20
CA ARG A 199 6.24 8.87 4.15
C ARG A 199 5.51 7.55 3.90
N ARG A 200 5.09 6.85 4.95
CA ARG A 200 4.35 5.58 4.84
C ARG A 200 2.96 5.76 4.23
N ILE A 201 2.21 6.76 4.67
CA ILE A 201 0.91 7.12 4.09
C ILE A 201 1.07 7.47 2.61
N GLY A 202 2.10 8.24 2.25
CA GLY A 202 2.40 8.59 0.86
C GLY A 202 2.71 7.35 0.00
N LYS A 203 3.52 6.42 0.52
CA LYS A 203 3.82 5.14 -0.16
C LYS A 203 2.55 4.30 -0.36
N LEU A 204 1.72 4.13 0.67
CA LEU A 204 0.48 3.35 0.59
C LEU A 204 -0.54 3.99 -0.36
N THR A 205 -0.68 5.31 -0.31
CA THR A 205 -1.58 6.05 -1.19
C THR A 205 -1.16 5.92 -2.66
N LYS A 206 0.15 6.00 -2.93
CA LYS A 206 0.70 5.78 -4.27
C LYS A 206 0.44 4.36 -4.76
N LEU A 207 0.75 3.35 -3.95
CA LEU A 207 0.49 1.95 -4.30
C LEU A 207 -1.00 1.70 -4.57
N LEU A 208 -1.89 2.21 -3.72
CA LEU A 208 -3.33 2.08 -3.93
C LEU A 208 -3.79 2.72 -5.23
N SER A 209 -3.34 3.95 -5.52
CA SER A 209 -3.65 4.63 -6.78
C SER A 209 -3.15 3.89 -8.02
N GLU A 210 -1.97 3.27 -7.94
CA GLU A 210 -1.43 2.43 -9.01
C GLU A 210 -2.30 1.18 -9.21
N THR A 211 -2.64 0.48 -8.12
CA THR A 211 -3.48 -0.73 -8.17
C THR A 211 -4.91 -0.46 -8.63
N GLU A 212 -5.52 0.66 -8.24
CA GLU A 212 -6.84 1.08 -8.72
C GLU A 212 -6.82 1.40 -10.21
N GLY A 213 -5.73 2.03 -10.67
CA GLY A 213 -5.51 2.28 -12.09
C GLY A 213 -5.38 1.00 -12.90
N ASP A 214 -4.64 0.02 -12.40
CA ASP A 214 -4.49 -1.31 -13.02
C ASP A 214 -5.80 -2.10 -13.01
N LEU A 215 -6.54 -2.07 -11.90
CA LEU A 215 -7.84 -2.73 -11.80
C LEU A 215 -8.86 -2.13 -12.76
N ALA A 216 -8.93 -0.79 -12.85
CA ALA A 216 -9.82 -0.12 -13.79
C ALA A 216 -9.45 -0.42 -15.26
N ARG A 217 -8.16 -0.61 -15.56
CA ARG A 217 -7.72 -1.10 -16.88
C ARG A 217 -8.14 -2.55 -17.10
N ALA A 218 -7.90 -3.42 -16.13
CA ALA A 218 -8.26 -4.83 -16.20
C ALA A 218 -9.77 -5.05 -16.32
N GLN A 219 -10.61 -4.26 -15.62
CA GLN A 219 -12.07 -4.32 -15.72
C GLN A 219 -12.60 -3.83 -17.08
N ARG A 220 -11.97 -2.82 -17.69
CA ARG A 220 -12.31 -2.38 -19.05
C ARG A 220 -11.93 -3.41 -20.11
N VAL A 221 -10.88 -4.19 -19.85
CA VAL A 221 -10.39 -5.27 -20.72
C VAL A 221 -11.12 -6.60 -20.46
N GLY A 222 -11.58 -6.80 -19.23
CA GLY A 222 -12.20 -8.02 -18.71
C GLY A 222 -13.72 -7.94 -18.55
N ALA A 223 -14.38 -6.91 -19.10
CA ALA A 223 -15.83 -6.92 -19.23
C ALA A 223 -16.24 -8.25 -19.90
N PRO A 224 -17.01 -9.11 -19.22
CA PRO A 224 -17.25 -10.45 -19.70
C PRO A 224 -18.05 -10.40 -21.01
N VAL A 225 -17.41 -10.84 -22.11
CA VAL A 225 -18.13 -11.63 -23.12
C VAL A 225 -18.37 -13.00 -22.49
N ASN A 226 -19.29 -13.03 -21.54
CA ASN A 226 -19.76 -14.24 -20.89
C ASN A 226 -21.19 -14.00 -20.37
N GLY A 227 -22.06 -13.56 -21.27
CA GLY A 227 -23.35 -14.24 -21.36
C GLY A 227 -23.07 -15.54 -22.11
N ILE A 228 -23.21 -16.67 -21.45
CA ILE A 228 -23.54 -17.92 -22.13
C ILE A 228 -24.79 -17.59 -22.93
N ALA A 229 -24.63 -17.31 -24.22
CA ALA A 229 -25.75 -17.16 -25.12
C ALA A 229 -26.39 -18.54 -25.17
N SER A 230 -27.55 -18.61 -24.53
CA SER A 230 -28.58 -19.60 -24.75
C SER A 230 -28.52 -20.08 -26.20
N GLU A 231 -28.49 -21.38 -26.36
CA GLU A 231 -28.31 -22.14 -27.60
C GLU A 231 -29.31 -21.77 -28.72
N TYR A 232 -30.30 -20.92 -28.46
CA TYR A 232 -31.29 -20.47 -29.42
C TYR A 232 -31.81 -19.07 -29.02
N ASP A 233 -31.26 -18.01 -29.60
CA ASP A 233 -32.02 -16.89 -30.18
C ASP A 233 -31.08 -15.75 -30.60
N CYS A 234 -31.28 -15.29 -31.84
CA CYS A 234 -30.70 -14.09 -32.46
C CYS A 234 -29.20 -14.16 -32.87
N VAL A 235 -28.97 -13.99 -34.17
CA VAL A 235 -27.64 -13.92 -34.81
C VAL A 235 -26.81 -12.81 -34.17
N GLN A 236 -25.83 -13.19 -33.33
CA GLN A 236 -24.92 -12.25 -32.68
C GLN A 236 -23.95 -11.63 -33.70
N GLY A 237 -23.79 -10.30 -33.63
CA GLY A 237 -22.71 -9.58 -34.34
C GLY A 237 -23.16 -8.46 -35.28
N LEU A 238 -24.45 -8.15 -35.36
CA LEU A 238 -24.94 -6.96 -36.05
C LEU A 238 -25.46 -5.97 -35.01
N SER A 239 -24.99 -4.72 -35.08
CA SER A 239 -25.53 -3.64 -34.25
C SER A 239 -26.89 -3.24 -34.80
N GLU A 240 -27.90 -3.09 -33.94
CA GLU A 240 -29.24 -2.63 -34.35
C GLU A 240 -29.22 -1.25 -35.04
N ASP A 241 -28.14 -0.48 -34.82
CA ASP A 241 -27.92 0.85 -35.42
C ASP A 241 -27.21 0.81 -36.78
N ASP A 242 -26.93 -0.37 -37.35
CA ASP A 242 -26.30 -0.51 -38.68
C ASP A 242 -27.36 -0.32 -39.79
N GLU A 243 -27.15 0.66 -40.68
CA GLU A 243 -28.06 1.00 -41.80
C GLU A 243 -28.39 -0.20 -42.71
N PHE A 244 -27.54 -1.24 -42.71
CA PHE A 244 -27.73 -2.46 -43.50
C PHE A 244 -27.98 -3.72 -42.67
N HIS A 245 -28.42 -3.56 -41.41
CA HIS A 245 -28.67 -4.66 -40.48
C HIS A 245 -29.55 -5.76 -41.08
N GLU A 246 -30.70 -5.40 -41.66
CA GLU A 246 -31.64 -6.37 -42.26
C GLU A 246 -30.98 -7.19 -43.38
N LYS A 247 -30.28 -6.53 -44.32
CA LYS A 247 -29.62 -7.21 -45.45
C LYS A 247 -28.46 -8.08 -45.01
N LYS A 248 -27.69 -7.66 -44.00
CA LYS A 248 -26.57 -8.44 -43.47
C LYS A 248 -27.07 -9.65 -42.66
N SER A 249 -28.17 -9.49 -41.93
CA SER A 249 -28.83 -10.58 -41.21
C SER A 249 -29.35 -11.65 -42.17
N GLU A 250 -30.00 -11.21 -43.26
CA GLU A 250 -30.53 -12.09 -44.29
C GLU A 250 -29.41 -12.85 -45.03
N LEU A 251 -28.30 -12.16 -45.37
CA LEU A 251 -27.13 -12.77 -46.00
C LEU A 251 -26.43 -13.79 -45.07
N MET A 252 -26.29 -13.46 -43.78
CA MET A 252 -25.67 -14.35 -42.79
C MET A 252 -26.52 -15.60 -42.53
N THR A 253 -27.85 -15.44 -42.55
CA THR A 253 -28.79 -16.57 -42.47
C THR A 253 -28.63 -17.49 -43.67
N ALA A 254 -28.59 -16.95 -44.89
CA ALA A 254 -28.38 -17.73 -46.11
C ALA A 254 -27.01 -18.46 -46.15
N ILE A 255 -25.94 -17.82 -45.68
CA ILE A 255 -24.61 -18.44 -45.57
C ILE A 255 -24.62 -19.57 -44.53
N PHE A 256 -25.36 -19.39 -43.44
CA PHE A 256 -25.47 -20.40 -42.39
C PHE A 256 -26.25 -21.63 -42.87
N GLU A 257 -27.39 -21.42 -43.54
CA GLU A 257 -28.18 -22.50 -44.16
C GLU A 257 -27.36 -23.29 -45.19
N ALA A 258 -26.62 -22.58 -46.06
CA ALA A 258 -25.74 -23.23 -47.03
C ALA A 258 -24.62 -24.05 -46.35
N ASN A 259 -24.04 -23.56 -45.25
CA ASN A 259 -23.02 -24.30 -44.50
C ASN A 259 -23.58 -25.51 -43.75
N MET A 260 -24.84 -25.45 -43.31
CA MET A 260 -25.54 -26.59 -42.71
C MET A 260 -25.81 -27.67 -43.75
N GLU A 261 -26.34 -27.31 -44.92
CA GLU A 261 -26.56 -28.25 -46.03
C GLU A 261 -25.24 -28.90 -46.50
N MET A 262 -24.15 -28.13 -46.56
CA MET A 262 -22.83 -28.69 -46.89
C MET A 262 -22.30 -29.67 -45.84
N ARG A 263 -22.63 -29.48 -44.56
CA ARG A 263 -22.24 -30.39 -43.47
C ARG A 263 -23.07 -31.67 -43.48
N GLU A 264 -24.36 -31.58 -43.79
CA GLU A 264 -25.23 -32.75 -43.93
C GLU A 264 -24.89 -33.58 -45.18
N ALA A 265 -24.42 -32.96 -46.26
CA ALA A 265 -23.96 -33.66 -47.46
C ALA A 265 -22.54 -34.25 -47.34
N ALA A 266 -21.76 -33.85 -46.32
CA ALA A 266 -20.38 -34.27 -46.10
C ALA A 266 -20.20 -35.29 -44.95
N GLY A 267 -21.29 -35.73 -44.32
CA GLY A 267 -21.35 -36.85 -43.36
C GLY A 267 -21.98 -38.09 -43.98
#